data_AF-A0A971JF89-F1
#
_entry.id   AF-A0A971JF89-F1
#
_cell.length_a   1.000
_cell.length_b   1.000
_cell.length_c   1.000
_cell.angle_alpha   90.00
_cell.angle_beta   90.00
_cell.angle_gamma   90.00
#
_symmetry.space_group_name_H-M   'P 1'
#
loop_
_entity.id
_entity.type
_entity.pdbx_description
1 polymer ?
#
loop_
_entity_poly.entity_id
_entity_poly.type
_entity_poly.pdbx_seq_one_letter_code
_entity_poly.pdbx_strand_id
1 'polypeptide(L)'
;GLFPYPENIYKALLANGVSVWFMTLILIALAMFLWWFKKGDGKRLEVNWYDLGAAWNEEKPRIDWIKLGRTALLSLILFAFIYVSCFLSTRLLGIEFRFIWPFMRPFTPIRFGQFFLYLPFYAAFFLFNGGVRLFGQFRLREYDSPVKTQLVWWLKNSLLMLGGLLLVALFEYVPFFLGIGPGFDAVGMPVFGGPFMTALIVIVPQFLVLFFAMTYFFRKTGKIYLGGLFTALVATWIVTGGSAIF
;
A
#
# COMPACT_ATOMS: atom_id res chain seq x y z
N GLY A 1 -7.21 20.62 6.90
CA GLY A 1 -6.57 19.30 6.74
C GLY A 1 -6.00 19.15 5.34
N LEU A 2 -4.97 18.31 5.13
CA LEU A 2 -4.27 18.14 3.83
C LEU A 2 -5.13 17.52 2.70
N PHE A 3 -6.34 17.06 3.00
CA PHE A 3 -7.26 16.39 2.06
C PHE A 3 -8.60 17.14 2.04
N PRO A 4 -9.35 17.18 0.93
CA PRO A 4 -10.56 18.01 0.78
C PRO A 4 -11.79 17.55 1.58
N TYR A 5 -11.60 16.89 2.73
CA TYR A 5 -12.71 16.61 3.64
C TYR A 5 -12.86 17.73 4.69
N PRO A 6 -14.09 18.21 4.94
CA PRO A 6 -14.34 19.22 5.95
C PRO A 6 -13.84 18.80 7.34
N GLU A 7 -13.17 19.70 8.06
CA GLU A 7 -12.54 19.38 9.36
C GLU A 7 -13.55 19.00 10.45
N ASN A 8 -14.79 19.46 10.31
CA ASN A 8 -15.94 19.11 11.14
C ASN A 8 -16.50 17.71 10.86
N ILE A 9 -16.12 17.09 9.74
CA ILE A 9 -16.46 15.70 9.40
C ILE A 9 -15.28 14.79 9.74
N TYR A 10 -14.04 15.31 9.71
CA TYR A 10 -12.86 14.45 9.77
C TYR A 10 -11.55 15.14 10.22
N LYS A 11 -10.90 14.59 11.26
CA LYS A 11 -9.51 14.88 11.66
C LYS A 11 -8.68 13.59 11.81
N ALA A 12 -8.23 13.00 10.70
CA ALA A 12 -7.10 12.06 10.74
C ALA A 12 -5.94 12.56 9.89
N LEU A 13 -5.01 13.24 10.55
CA LEU A 13 -3.82 13.83 9.94
C LEU A 13 -3.00 12.78 9.18
N LEU A 14 -2.81 11.60 9.79
CA LEU A 14 -2.03 10.52 9.20
C LEU A 14 -2.70 9.93 7.95
N ALA A 15 -4.00 9.61 8.02
CA ALA A 15 -4.72 9.06 6.87
C ALA A 15 -4.73 10.04 5.70
N ASN A 16 -4.97 11.32 5.97
CA ASN A 16 -4.90 12.38 4.97
C ASN A 16 -3.50 12.50 4.35
N GLY A 17 -2.45 12.53 5.18
CA GLY A 17 -1.07 12.62 4.72
C GLY A 17 -0.68 11.45 3.82
N VAL A 18 -1.00 10.21 4.23
CA VAL A 18 -0.72 9.00 3.43
C VAL A 18 -1.51 8.99 2.13
N SER A 19 -2.77 9.43 2.13
CA SER A 19 -3.56 9.54 0.91
C SER A 19 -3.02 10.57 -0.08
N VAL A 20 -2.63 11.76 0.39
CA VAL A 20 -1.97 12.76 -0.47
C VAL A 20 -0.68 12.20 -1.05
N TRP A 21 0.12 11.51 -0.23
CA TRP A 21 1.35 10.86 -0.67
C TRP A 21 1.08 9.82 -1.77
N PHE A 22 0.14 8.91 -1.56
CA PHE A 22 -0.23 7.91 -2.56
C PHE A 22 -0.78 8.52 -3.85
N MET A 23 -1.62 9.54 -3.74
CA MET A 23 -2.18 10.22 -4.92
C MET A 23 -1.12 11.01 -5.70
N THR A 24 -0.15 11.61 -5.00
CA THR A 24 0.98 12.27 -5.67
C THR A 24 1.82 11.25 -6.42
N LEU A 25 2.17 10.15 -5.75
CA LEU A 25 2.98 9.10 -6.35
C LEU A 25 2.29 8.38 -7.51
N ILE A 26 0.99 8.11 -7.43
CA ILE A 26 0.26 7.46 -8.53
C ILE A 26 0.20 8.37 -9.76
N LEU A 27 0.04 9.69 -9.59
CA LEU A 27 0.01 10.64 -10.72
C LEU A 27 1.36 10.70 -11.43
N ILE A 28 2.45 10.85 -10.67
CA ILE A 28 3.82 10.83 -11.22
C ILE A 28 4.07 9.50 -11.93
N ALA A 29 3.73 8.40 -11.27
CA ALA A 29 3.91 7.07 -11.80
C ALA A 29 3.09 6.81 -13.07
N LEU A 30 1.86 7.31 -13.14
CA LEU A 30 0.99 7.20 -14.30
C LEU A 30 1.57 7.98 -15.48
N ALA A 31 2.06 9.21 -15.25
CA ALA A 31 2.72 9.99 -16.31
C ALA A 31 3.95 9.25 -16.87
N MET A 32 4.83 8.75 -16.00
CA MET A 32 6.00 7.96 -16.40
C MET A 32 5.61 6.69 -17.16
N PHE A 33 4.60 5.97 -16.66
CA PHE A 33 4.12 4.74 -17.28
C PHE A 33 3.50 5.00 -18.66
N LEU A 34 2.66 6.03 -18.80
CA LEU A 34 2.04 6.38 -20.07
C LEU A 34 3.07 6.79 -21.12
N TRP A 35 4.12 7.51 -20.70
CA TRP A 35 5.24 7.82 -21.58
C TRP A 35 5.97 6.54 -22.03
N TRP A 36 6.34 5.68 -21.08
CA TRP A 36 7.01 4.41 -21.38
C TRP A 36 6.17 3.49 -22.28
N PHE A 37 4.87 3.36 -21.99
CA PHE A 37 3.94 2.47 -22.67
C PHE A 37 3.61 2.96 -24.09
N LYS A 38 3.48 4.27 -24.31
CA LYS A 38 3.09 4.83 -25.62
C LYS A 38 4.27 5.26 -26.50
N LYS A 39 5.41 5.61 -25.91
CA LYS A 39 6.54 6.22 -26.63
C LYS A 39 7.89 5.55 -26.33
N GLY A 40 8.02 4.83 -25.23
CA GLY A 40 9.26 4.16 -24.82
C GLY A 40 9.30 2.68 -25.20
N ASP A 41 10.05 1.92 -24.41
CA ASP A 41 10.29 0.50 -24.68
C ASP A 41 9.03 -0.36 -24.60
N GLY A 42 8.00 0.06 -23.85
CA GLY A 42 6.72 -0.63 -23.81
C GLY A 42 6.06 -0.71 -25.20
N LYS A 43 6.19 0.34 -26.02
CA LYS A 43 5.72 0.33 -27.41
C LYS A 43 6.65 -0.49 -28.32
N ARG A 44 7.97 -0.40 -28.13
CA ARG A 44 8.95 -1.13 -28.95
C ARG A 44 8.84 -2.64 -28.79
N LEU A 45 8.52 -3.09 -27.58
CA LEU A 45 8.34 -4.49 -27.22
C LEU A 45 6.89 -4.97 -27.41
N GLU A 46 6.01 -4.10 -27.94
CA GLU A 46 4.58 -4.39 -28.16
C GLU A 46 3.86 -4.90 -26.90
N VAL A 47 4.26 -4.39 -25.73
CA VAL A 47 3.71 -4.79 -24.43
C VAL A 47 2.21 -4.52 -24.39
N ASN A 48 1.44 -5.55 -24.04
CA ASN A 48 -0.01 -5.44 -23.91
C ASN A 48 -0.48 -5.63 -22.45
N TRP A 49 -1.79 -5.54 -22.21
CA TRP A 49 -2.35 -5.67 -20.86
C TRP A 49 -2.23 -7.08 -20.26
N TYR A 50 -2.04 -8.11 -21.07
CA TYR A 50 -1.76 -9.47 -20.60
C TYR A 50 -0.34 -9.57 -20.05
N ASP A 51 0.64 -8.98 -20.73
CA ASP A 51 2.03 -8.88 -20.25
C ASP A 51 2.16 -8.09 -18.95
N LEU A 52 1.27 -7.12 -18.73
CA LEU A 52 1.22 -6.37 -17.47
C LEU A 52 0.51 -7.14 -16.34
N GLY A 53 -0.02 -8.33 -16.60
CA GLY A 53 -0.77 -9.13 -15.63
C GLY A 53 -2.18 -8.59 -15.33
N ALA A 54 -2.68 -7.67 -16.17
CA ALA A 54 -4.00 -7.04 -16.03
C ALA A 54 -5.08 -7.74 -16.89
N ALA A 55 -4.72 -8.40 -17.98
CA ALA A 55 -5.65 -9.19 -18.77
C ALA A 55 -5.51 -10.70 -18.48
N TRP A 56 -6.58 -11.46 -18.73
CA TRP A 56 -6.59 -12.93 -18.59
C TRP A 56 -6.48 -13.69 -19.90
N ASN A 57 -6.64 -13.00 -21.04
CA ASN A 57 -6.56 -13.60 -22.37
C ASN A 57 -5.41 -12.93 -23.13
N GLU A 58 -4.54 -13.75 -23.72
CA GLU A 58 -3.35 -13.33 -24.47
C GLU A 58 -3.70 -12.83 -25.88
N GLU A 59 -4.55 -13.54 -26.61
CA GLU A 59 -4.99 -13.18 -27.96
C GLU A 59 -5.84 -11.91 -28.00
N LYS A 60 -6.67 -11.72 -26.97
CA LYS A 60 -7.53 -10.54 -26.81
C LYS A 60 -7.35 -9.99 -25.40
N PRO A 61 -6.33 -9.14 -25.17
CA PRO A 61 -6.03 -8.55 -23.88
C PRO A 61 -7.20 -7.71 -23.34
N ARG A 62 -8.09 -8.36 -22.60
CA ARG A 62 -9.27 -7.77 -21.97
C ARG A 62 -9.35 -8.19 -20.51
N ILE A 63 -9.92 -7.30 -19.71
CA ILE A 63 -10.28 -7.60 -18.32
C ILE A 63 -11.47 -8.57 -18.34
N ASP A 64 -11.31 -9.68 -17.64
CA ASP A 64 -12.38 -10.64 -17.39
C ASP A 64 -13.07 -10.24 -16.09
N TRP A 65 -14.22 -9.57 -16.21
CA TRP A 65 -14.96 -9.03 -15.06
C TRP A 65 -15.44 -10.11 -14.09
N ILE A 66 -15.72 -11.32 -14.58
CA ILE A 66 -16.13 -12.45 -13.74
C ILE A 66 -14.95 -12.91 -12.89
N LYS A 67 -13.76 -13.08 -13.50
CA LYS A 67 -12.55 -13.44 -12.76
C LYS A 67 -12.09 -12.33 -11.82
N LEU A 68 -12.23 -11.07 -12.22
CA LEU A 68 -11.96 -9.93 -11.35
C LEU A 68 -12.89 -9.93 -10.14
N GLY A 69 -14.20 -10.15 -10.33
CA GLY A 69 -15.17 -10.26 -9.25
C GLY A 69 -14.86 -11.41 -8.28
N ARG A 70 -14.49 -12.59 -8.81
CA ARG A 70 -14.03 -13.73 -7.98
C ARG A 70 -12.75 -13.41 -7.22
N THR A 71 -11.82 -12.68 -7.83
CA THR A 71 -10.56 -12.26 -7.20
C THR A 71 -10.82 -11.23 -6.10
N ALA A 72 -11.74 -10.29 -6.33
CA ALA A 72 -12.17 -9.33 -5.33
C ALA A 72 -12.86 -10.01 -4.14
N LEU A 73 -13.76 -10.96 -4.41
CA LEU A 73 -14.39 -11.77 -3.36
C LEU A 73 -13.34 -12.54 -2.54
N LEU A 74 -12.37 -13.18 -3.19
CA LEU A 74 -11.27 -13.85 -2.49
C LEU A 74 -10.48 -12.88 -1.61
N SER A 75 -10.14 -11.69 -2.12
CA SER A 75 -9.46 -10.66 -1.33
C SER A 75 -10.28 -10.22 -0.11
N LEU A 76 -11.61 -10.14 -0.26
CA LEU A 76 -12.53 -9.80 0.82
C LEU A 76 -12.62 -10.92 1.86
N ILE A 77 -12.63 -12.19 1.45
CA ILE A 77 -12.62 -13.34 2.36
C ILE A 77 -11.31 -13.37 3.17
N LEU A 78 -10.16 -13.16 2.51
CA LEU A 78 -8.87 -13.08 3.19
C LEU A 78 -8.80 -11.93 4.18
N PHE A 79 -9.31 -10.76 3.79
CA PHE A 79 -9.42 -9.61 4.70
C PHE A 79 -10.35 -9.90 5.87
N ALA A 80 -11.55 -10.45 5.61
CA ALA A 80 -12.54 -10.77 6.61
C ALA A 80 -12.00 -11.79 7.62
N PHE A 81 -11.21 -12.78 7.19
CA PHE A 81 -10.54 -13.72 8.08
C PHE A 81 -9.64 -13.02 9.11
N ILE A 82 -8.81 -12.06 8.67
CA ILE A 82 -7.92 -11.30 9.55
C ILE A 82 -8.75 -10.36 10.45
N TYR A 83 -9.77 -9.71 9.90
CA TYR A 83 -10.67 -8.84 10.65
C TYR A 83 -11.41 -9.59 11.76
N VAL A 84 -12.01 -10.74 11.44
CA VAL A 84 -12.71 -11.60 12.42
C VAL A 84 -11.74 -12.10 13.48
N SER A 85 -10.52 -12.48 13.11
CA SER A 85 -9.50 -12.88 14.08
C SER A 85 -9.18 -11.76 15.07
N CYS A 86 -9.01 -10.53 14.58
CA CYS A 86 -8.82 -9.35 15.42
C CYS A 86 -10.05 -9.04 16.30
N PHE A 87 -11.25 -9.13 15.72
CA PHE A 87 -12.51 -8.91 16.42
C PHE A 87 -12.71 -9.89 17.57
N LEU A 88 -12.53 -11.18 17.32
CA LEU A 88 -12.65 -12.22 18.33
C LEU A 88 -11.57 -12.08 19.40
N SER A 89 -10.33 -11.79 19.02
CA SER A 89 -9.25 -11.52 19.98
C SER A 89 -9.58 -10.35 20.90
N THR A 90 -10.11 -9.25 20.34
CA THR A 90 -10.49 -8.06 21.12
C THR A 90 -11.70 -8.34 22.02
N ARG A 91 -12.74 -9.02 21.50
CA ARG A 91 -14.01 -9.21 22.21
C ARG A 91 -13.98 -10.33 23.24
N LEU A 92 -13.29 -11.43 22.95
CA LEU A 92 -13.27 -12.61 23.81
C LEU A 92 -12.08 -12.59 24.79
N LEU A 93 -10.93 -12.07 24.35
CA LEU A 93 -9.70 -12.11 25.14
C LEU A 93 -9.29 -10.74 25.70
N GLY A 94 -9.93 -9.65 25.25
CA GLY A 94 -9.51 -8.29 25.60
C GLY A 94 -8.15 -7.89 25.00
N ILE A 95 -7.65 -8.65 24.01
CA ILE A 95 -6.34 -8.43 23.40
C ILE A 95 -6.51 -7.59 22.14
N GLU A 96 -5.81 -6.45 22.09
CA GLU A 96 -5.75 -5.62 20.89
C GLU A 96 -4.51 -5.95 20.06
N PHE A 97 -4.66 -5.98 18.74
CA PHE A 97 -3.51 -6.10 17.82
C PHE A 97 -2.81 -4.74 17.72
N ARG A 98 -1.60 -4.66 18.29
CA ARG A 98 -0.80 -3.45 18.36
C ARG A 98 0.60 -3.69 17.82
N PHE A 99 1.14 -2.69 17.14
CA PHE A 99 2.55 -2.62 16.78
C PHE A 99 3.04 -1.21 17.13
N ILE A 100 3.51 -1.04 18.37
CA ILE A 100 3.81 0.25 19.03
C ILE A 100 2.54 1.08 19.28
N TRP A 101 1.72 1.31 18.26
CA TRP A 101 0.43 2.00 18.32
C TRP A 101 -0.72 1.01 18.05
N PRO A 102 -1.97 1.35 18.44
CA PRO A 102 -3.12 0.54 18.08
C PRO A 102 -3.27 0.48 16.57
N PHE A 103 -3.18 -0.72 16.01
CA PHE A 103 -2.91 -0.92 14.59
C PHE A 103 -4.13 -1.45 13.85
N MET A 104 -4.71 -2.52 14.40
CA MET A 104 -5.92 -3.15 13.89
C MET A 104 -6.93 -3.18 15.02
N ARG A 105 -8.03 -2.45 14.82
CA ARG A 105 -9.13 -2.38 15.77
C ARG A 105 -10.44 -2.72 15.07
N PRO A 106 -11.37 -3.39 15.77
CA PRO A 106 -12.75 -3.48 15.32
C PRO A 106 -13.30 -2.11 14.92
N PHE A 107 -14.05 -2.06 13.83
CA PHE A 107 -14.65 -0.82 13.37
C PHE A 107 -15.73 -0.33 14.35
N THR A 108 -15.73 0.97 14.62
CA THR A 108 -16.93 1.71 15.03
C THR A 108 -17.68 2.14 13.76
N PRO A 109 -18.97 2.53 13.84
CA PRO A 109 -19.71 3.01 12.67
C PRO A 109 -18.99 4.14 11.92
N ILE A 110 -18.36 5.06 12.66
CA ILE A 110 -17.56 6.14 12.09
C ILE A 110 -16.37 5.58 11.31
N ARG A 111 -15.55 4.71 11.92
CA ARG A 111 -14.38 4.12 11.25
C ARG A 111 -14.75 3.29 10.02
N PHE A 112 -15.91 2.62 10.07
CA PHE A 112 -16.42 1.87 8.92
C PHE A 112 -16.76 2.80 7.74
N GLY A 113 -17.39 3.94 7.99
CA GLY A 113 -17.61 4.95 6.96
C GLY A 113 -16.30 5.51 6.40
N GLN A 114 -15.34 5.79 7.28
CA GLN A 114 -14.00 6.25 6.89
C GLN A 114 -13.29 5.21 6.01
N PHE A 115 -13.40 3.92 6.33
CA PHE A 115 -12.80 2.85 5.54
C PHE A 115 -13.19 2.94 4.06
N PHE A 116 -14.48 3.08 3.74
CA PHE A 116 -14.91 3.20 2.34
C PHE A 116 -14.52 4.51 1.68
N LEU A 117 -14.31 5.57 2.46
CA LEU A 117 -13.84 6.85 1.95
C LEU A 117 -12.38 6.78 1.49
N TYR A 118 -11.54 6.07 2.24
CA TYR A 118 -10.10 5.93 1.95
C TYR A 118 -9.79 4.81 0.96
N LEU A 119 -10.61 3.76 0.93
CA LEU A 119 -10.36 2.56 0.13
C LEU A 119 -10.09 2.85 -1.36
N PRO A 120 -10.80 3.76 -2.05
CA PRO A 120 -10.52 4.05 -3.46
C PRO A 120 -9.10 4.55 -3.71
N PHE A 121 -8.55 5.39 -2.84
CA PHE A 121 -7.19 5.94 -2.99
C PHE A 121 -6.12 4.85 -2.80
N TYR A 122 -6.32 4.00 -1.79
CA TYR A 122 -5.44 2.87 -1.51
C TYR A 122 -5.55 1.81 -2.62
N ALA A 123 -6.75 1.48 -3.07
CA ALA A 123 -6.98 0.55 -4.17
C ALA A 123 -6.33 1.04 -5.47
N ALA A 124 -6.50 2.32 -5.81
CA ALA A 124 -5.84 2.90 -6.98
C ALA A 124 -4.31 2.76 -6.89
N PHE A 125 -3.72 3.13 -5.75
CA PHE A 125 -2.27 3.06 -5.55
C PHE A 125 -1.75 1.61 -5.62
N PHE A 126 -2.36 0.66 -4.91
CA PHE A 126 -1.86 -0.72 -4.89
C PHE A 126 -2.17 -1.49 -6.17
N LEU A 127 -3.26 -1.20 -6.89
CA LEU A 127 -3.51 -1.82 -8.19
C LEU A 127 -2.57 -1.27 -9.27
N PHE A 128 -2.28 0.02 -9.24
CA PHE A 128 -1.43 0.64 -10.27
C PHE A 128 0.06 0.56 -9.92
N ASN A 129 0.50 1.21 -8.85
CA ASN A 129 1.92 1.22 -8.46
C ASN A 129 2.37 -0.14 -7.96
N GLY A 130 1.63 -0.71 -7.00
CA GLY A 130 1.93 -2.03 -6.47
C GLY A 130 1.64 -3.17 -7.46
N GLY A 131 0.77 -2.96 -8.45
CA GLY A 131 0.36 -3.99 -9.41
C GLY A 131 1.02 -3.80 -10.75
N VAL A 132 0.43 -2.96 -11.60
CA VAL A 132 0.87 -2.71 -12.99
C VAL A 132 2.35 -2.33 -13.06
N ARG A 133 2.83 -1.42 -12.22
CA ARG A 133 4.25 -1.01 -12.26
C ARG A 133 5.16 -2.05 -11.66
N LEU A 134 4.93 -2.41 -10.40
CA LEU A 134 5.82 -3.30 -9.66
C LEU A 134 5.96 -4.68 -10.32
N PHE A 135 4.85 -5.29 -10.75
CA PHE A 135 4.82 -6.66 -11.27
C PHE A 135 4.60 -6.76 -12.78
N GLY A 136 4.09 -5.71 -13.43
CA GLY A 136 3.95 -5.65 -14.88
C GLY A 136 5.17 -5.01 -15.55
N GLN A 137 5.45 -3.74 -15.23
CA GLN A 137 6.54 -2.97 -15.85
C GLN A 137 7.93 -3.39 -15.34
N PHE A 138 8.10 -3.55 -14.03
CA PHE A 138 9.37 -3.86 -13.38
C PHE A 138 9.54 -5.36 -13.07
N ARG A 139 9.10 -6.21 -14.02
CA ARG A 139 9.18 -7.67 -13.86
C ARG A 139 10.59 -8.12 -13.52
N LEU A 140 10.67 -8.98 -12.52
CA LEU A 140 11.89 -9.63 -12.11
C LEU A 140 11.95 -11.03 -12.71
N ARG A 141 13.17 -11.50 -13.02
CA ARG A 141 13.38 -12.88 -13.43
C ARG A 141 13.18 -13.83 -12.24
N GLU A 142 12.63 -15.00 -12.49
CA GLU A 142 12.60 -16.07 -11.49
C GLU A 142 14.00 -16.64 -11.25
N TYR A 143 14.23 -17.10 -10.03
CA TYR A 143 15.46 -17.76 -9.61
C TYR A 143 15.22 -19.25 -9.43
N ASP A 144 16.32 -20.00 -9.33
CA ASP A 144 16.36 -21.48 -9.28
C ASP A 144 15.55 -22.09 -8.13
N SER A 145 15.28 -21.33 -7.06
CA SER A 145 14.50 -21.78 -5.91
C SER A 145 13.25 -20.92 -5.70
N PRO A 146 12.06 -21.52 -5.48
CA PRO A 146 10.84 -20.77 -5.18
C PRO A 146 10.95 -19.88 -3.95
N VAL A 147 11.74 -20.27 -2.93
CA VAL A 147 11.97 -19.48 -1.72
C VAL A 147 12.89 -18.31 -2.03
N LYS A 148 13.98 -18.55 -2.76
CA LYS A 148 14.90 -17.50 -3.21
C LYS A 148 14.17 -16.46 -4.06
N THR A 149 13.32 -16.89 -4.99
CA THR A 149 12.48 -15.99 -5.79
C THR A 149 11.56 -15.15 -4.90
N GLN A 150 10.89 -15.75 -3.91
CA GLN A 150 10.04 -15.00 -2.98
C GLN A 150 10.81 -13.90 -2.26
N LEU A 151 11.93 -14.27 -1.63
CA LEU A 151 12.69 -13.36 -0.77
C LEU A 151 13.34 -12.24 -1.58
N VAL A 152 13.98 -12.57 -2.71
CA VAL A 152 14.64 -11.57 -3.54
C VAL A 152 13.63 -10.63 -4.19
N TRP A 153 12.51 -11.15 -4.70
CA TRP A 153 11.45 -10.28 -5.24
C TRP A 153 10.86 -9.38 -4.16
N TRP A 154 10.54 -9.95 -2.99
CA TRP A 154 10.01 -9.18 -1.86
C TRP A 154 10.95 -8.05 -1.43
N LEU A 155 12.25 -8.31 -1.29
CA LEU A 155 13.23 -7.30 -0.89
C LEU A 155 13.38 -6.20 -1.95
N LYS A 156 13.48 -6.57 -3.24
CA LYS A 156 13.55 -5.59 -4.34
C LYS A 156 12.29 -4.74 -4.45
N ASN A 157 11.13 -5.40 -4.33
CA ASN A 157 9.83 -4.73 -4.36
C ASN A 157 9.67 -3.77 -3.18
N SER A 158 10.07 -4.21 -1.99
CA SER A 158 10.06 -3.39 -0.79
C SER A 158 10.98 -2.19 -0.91
N LEU A 159 12.20 -2.38 -1.44
CA LEU A 159 13.13 -1.29 -1.68
C LEU A 159 12.56 -0.26 -2.66
N LEU A 160 11.91 -0.72 -3.75
CA LEU A 160 11.31 0.19 -4.72
C LEU A 160 10.12 0.97 -4.13
N MET A 161 9.24 0.28 -3.40
CA MET A 161 8.01 0.87 -2.87
C MET A 161 8.23 1.70 -1.59
N LEU A 162 9.24 1.35 -0.79
CA LEU A 162 9.56 2.04 0.48
C LEU A 162 10.80 2.92 0.40
N GLY A 163 11.57 2.88 -0.70
CA GLY A 163 12.83 3.62 -0.82
C GLY A 163 12.67 5.12 -0.55
N GLY A 164 11.61 5.73 -1.07
CA GLY A 164 11.30 7.14 -0.78
C GLY A 164 11.04 7.38 0.71
N LEU A 165 10.24 6.52 1.36
CA LEU A 165 9.96 6.61 2.79
C LEU A 165 11.21 6.32 3.64
N LEU A 166 12.11 5.46 3.18
CA LEU A 166 13.38 5.19 3.83
C LEU A 166 14.28 6.43 3.81
N LEU A 167 14.34 7.15 2.69
CA LEU A 167 15.10 8.41 2.60
C LEU A 167 14.52 9.47 3.54
N VAL A 168 13.20 9.59 3.61
CA VAL A 168 12.53 10.48 4.57
C VAL A 168 12.82 10.05 6.01
N ALA A 169 12.79 8.75 6.30
CA ALA A 169 13.12 8.23 7.63
C ALA A 169 14.58 8.54 8.00
N LEU A 170 15.52 8.36 7.08
CA LEU A 170 16.92 8.73 7.34
C LEU A 170 17.06 10.23 7.58
N PHE A 171 16.39 11.07 6.78
CA PHE A 171 16.40 12.51 6.95
C PHE A 171 15.87 12.95 8.32
N GLU A 172 14.86 12.26 8.84
CA GLU A 172 14.27 12.57 10.16
C GLU A 172 15.07 11.99 11.34
N TYR A 173 15.44 10.72 11.25
CA TYR A 173 16.03 9.98 12.37
C TYR A 173 17.52 10.26 12.57
N VAL A 174 18.29 10.50 11.50
CA VAL A 174 19.73 10.80 11.62
C VAL A 174 19.98 12.05 12.48
N PRO A 175 19.43 13.25 12.16
CA PRO A 175 19.66 14.44 12.98
C PRO A 175 19.07 14.31 14.39
N PHE A 176 17.97 13.57 14.55
CA PHE A 176 17.40 13.29 15.86
C PHE A 176 18.37 12.50 16.76
N PHE A 177 18.98 11.43 16.24
CA PHE A 177 19.97 10.65 16.99
C PHE A 177 21.29 11.40 17.22
N LEU A 178 21.56 12.45 16.44
CA LEU A 178 22.67 13.37 16.65
C LEU A 178 22.36 14.48 17.67
N GLY A 179 21.15 14.54 18.22
CA GLY A 179 20.74 15.56 19.20
C GLY A 179 20.37 16.92 18.61
N ILE A 180 20.25 17.02 17.28
CA ILE A 180 19.87 18.26 16.56
C ILE A 180 18.33 18.44 16.58
N GLY A 181 17.59 17.33 16.67
CA GLY A 181 16.14 17.27 16.53
C GLY A 181 15.72 16.58 15.22
N PRO A 182 14.43 16.32 15.00
CA PRO A 182 13.93 15.76 13.74
C PRO A 182 14.37 16.62 12.53
N GLY A 183 14.66 15.98 11.41
CA GLY A 183 15.19 16.65 10.21
C GLY A 183 14.28 17.74 9.66
N PHE A 184 12.97 17.48 9.61
CA PHE A 184 12.02 18.51 9.17
C PHE A 184 11.92 19.68 10.17
N ASP A 185 12.08 19.43 11.47
CA ASP A 185 12.16 20.49 12.47
C ASP A 185 13.43 21.33 12.26
N ALA A 186 14.56 20.69 11.98
CA ALA A 186 15.85 21.34 11.76
C ALA A 186 15.90 22.25 10.53
N VAL A 187 15.03 22.03 9.53
CA VAL A 187 14.91 22.88 8.32
C VAL A 187 13.72 23.84 8.37
N GLY A 188 13.11 24.04 9.55
CA GLY A 188 12.01 24.99 9.72
C GLY A 188 10.65 24.52 9.18
N MET A 189 10.45 23.20 9.03
CA MET A 189 9.21 22.58 8.55
C MET A 189 8.56 21.64 9.60
N PRO A 190 8.25 22.10 10.82
CA PRO A 190 7.86 21.22 11.93
C PRO A 190 6.53 20.47 11.72
N VAL A 191 5.70 20.90 10.76
CA VAL A 191 4.48 20.18 10.37
C VAL A 191 4.78 18.77 9.88
N PHE A 192 5.95 18.55 9.29
CA PHE A 192 6.39 17.25 8.79
C PHE A 192 7.35 16.53 9.73
N GLY A 193 7.65 17.08 10.91
CA GLY A 193 8.59 16.52 11.88
C GLY A 193 8.00 15.39 12.73
N GLY A 194 8.06 15.55 14.06
CA GLY A 194 7.77 14.51 15.06
C GLY A 194 6.60 13.55 14.78
N PRO A 195 5.39 14.00 14.42
CA PRO A 195 4.26 13.10 14.13
C PRO A 195 4.47 12.20 12.90
N PHE A 196 5.13 12.71 11.86
CA PHE A 196 5.46 11.94 10.66
C PHE A 196 6.62 10.99 10.92
N MET A 197 7.65 11.47 11.62
CA MET A 197 8.76 10.65 12.09
C MET A 197 8.26 9.40 12.84
N THR A 198 7.45 9.58 13.88
CA THR A 198 6.88 8.45 14.65
C THR A 198 6.03 7.51 13.80
N ALA A 199 5.31 8.02 12.80
CA ALA A 199 4.54 7.20 11.89
C ALA A 199 5.41 6.31 10.98
N LEU A 200 6.62 6.75 10.59
CA LEU A 200 7.50 6.00 9.70
C LEU A 200 7.97 4.67 10.31
N ILE A 201 8.31 4.65 11.61
CA ILE A 201 8.67 3.41 12.34
C ILE A 201 7.54 2.37 12.29
N VAL A 202 6.31 2.84 12.21
CA VAL A 202 5.11 2.00 12.23
C VAL A 202 4.79 1.55 10.80
N ILE A 203 4.72 2.49 9.86
CA ILE A 203 4.35 2.28 8.46
C ILE A 203 5.31 1.34 7.72
N VAL A 204 6.63 1.50 7.90
CA VAL A 204 7.63 0.75 7.13
C VAL A 204 7.54 -0.77 7.37
N PRO A 205 7.60 -1.29 8.62
CA PRO A 205 7.44 -2.73 8.89
C PRO A 205 6.13 -3.32 8.38
N GLN A 206 5.05 -2.53 8.40
CA GLN A 206 3.74 -2.99 7.99
C GLN A 206 3.67 -3.21 6.48
N PHE A 207 4.15 -2.22 5.72
CA PHE A 207 4.23 -2.37 4.28
C PHE A 207 5.24 -3.42 3.85
N LEU A 208 6.31 -3.69 4.62
CA LEU A 208 7.17 -4.85 4.38
C LEU A 208 6.37 -6.15 4.39
N VAL A 209 5.52 -6.37 5.40
CA VAL A 209 4.67 -7.57 5.47
C VAL A 209 3.65 -7.60 4.34
N LEU A 210 3.01 -6.47 4.03
CA LEU A 210 2.03 -6.40 2.95
C LEU A 210 2.67 -6.66 1.58
N PHE A 211 3.86 -6.15 1.31
CA PHE A 211 4.59 -6.42 0.07
C PHE A 211 5.07 -7.86 -0.03
N PHE A 212 5.32 -8.53 1.09
CA PHE A 212 5.55 -9.97 1.09
C PHE A 212 4.32 -10.72 0.57
N ALA A 213 3.14 -10.42 1.14
CA ALA A 213 1.88 -11.03 0.72
C ALA A 213 1.56 -10.70 -0.75
N MET A 214 1.77 -9.46 -1.15
CA MET A 214 1.55 -9.01 -2.52
C MET A 214 2.45 -9.75 -3.53
N THR A 215 3.73 -9.89 -3.20
CA THR A 215 4.70 -10.67 -4.00
C THR A 215 4.29 -12.14 -4.06
N TYR A 216 3.85 -12.72 -2.93
CA TYR A 216 3.38 -14.10 -2.87
C TYR A 216 2.17 -14.33 -3.78
N PHE A 217 1.14 -13.47 -3.70
CA PHE A 217 -0.07 -13.61 -4.51
C PHE A 217 0.21 -13.41 -6.00
N PHE A 218 1.07 -12.45 -6.37
CA PHE A 218 1.45 -12.28 -7.76
C PHE A 218 2.17 -13.52 -8.29
N ARG A 219 3.12 -14.09 -7.55
CA ARG A 219 3.82 -15.32 -7.96
C ARG A 219 2.90 -16.53 -8.09
N LYS A 220 1.82 -16.60 -7.31
CA LYS A 220 0.85 -17.71 -7.38
C LYS A 220 -0.16 -17.56 -8.51
N THR A 221 -0.47 -16.33 -8.93
CA THR A 221 -1.58 -16.06 -9.84
C THR A 221 -1.15 -15.49 -11.19
N GLY A 222 0.03 -14.87 -11.27
CA GLY A 222 0.47 -14.07 -12.41
C GLY A 222 -0.39 -12.82 -12.64
N LYS A 223 -1.28 -12.45 -11.70
CA LYS A 223 -2.24 -11.35 -11.83
C LYS A 223 -2.06 -10.33 -10.72
N ILE A 224 -2.22 -9.06 -11.08
CA ILE A 224 -1.96 -7.92 -10.18
C ILE A 224 -3.07 -7.69 -9.13
N TYR A 225 -4.23 -8.31 -9.32
CA TYR A 225 -5.46 -7.95 -8.60
C TYR A 225 -5.52 -8.48 -7.17
N LEU A 226 -5.24 -9.78 -6.94
CA LEU A 226 -5.42 -10.39 -5.62
C LEU A 226 -4.57 -9.69 -4.55
N GLY A 227 -3.27 -9.54 -4.83
CA GLY A 227 -2.35 -8.87 -3.93
C GLY A 227 -2.67 -7.38 -3.76
N GLY A 228 -3.04 -6.69 -4.83
CA GLY A 228 -3.37 -5.26 -4.79
C GLY A 228 -4.62 -4.96 -3.98
N LEU A 229 -5.70 -5.70 -4.23
CA LEU A 229 -6.96 -5.54 -3.50
C LEU A 229 -6.83 -5.92 -2.03
N PHE A 230 -6.19 -7.06 -1.73
CA PHE A 230 -5.96 -7.47 -0.35
C PHE A 230 -5.11 -6.44 0.41
N THR A 231 -4.02 -5.97 -0.20
CA THR A 231 -3.14 -4.95 0.40
C THR A 231 -3.91 -3.65 0.62
N ALA A 232 -4.72 -3.21 -0.34
CA ALA A 232 -5.54 -2.02 -0.21
C ALA A 232 -6.54 -2.12 0.94
N LEU A 233 -7.25 -3.25 1.07
CA LEU A 233 -8.18 -3.48 2.18
C LEU A 233 -7.46 -3.42 3.53
N VAL A 234 -6.35 -4.15 3.69
CA VAL A 234 -5.61 -4.19 4.96
C VAL A 234 -4.99 -2.83 5.28
N ALA A 235 -4.34 -2.18 4.33
CA ALA A 235 -3.74 -0.85 4.52
C ALA A 235 -4.77 0.24 4.84
N THR A 236 -5.96 0.18 4.24
CA THR A 236 -7.06 1.11 4.56
C THR A 236 -7.60 0.86 5.97
N TRP A 237 -7.73 -0.40 6.37
CA TRP A 237 -8.16 -0.73 7.73
C TRP A 237 -7.15 -0.28 8.78
N ILE A 238 -5.86 -0.47 8.51
CA ILE A 238 -4.77 0.02 9.37
C ILE A 238 -4.91 1.52 9.64
N VAL A 239 -5.08 2.31 8.58
CA VAL A 239 -5.07 3.77 8.72
C VAL A 239 -6.35 4.28 9.39
N THR A 240 -7.50 3.69 9.09
CA THR A 240 -8.80 4.12 9.65
C THR A 240 -9.09 3.52 11.02
N GLY A 241 -8.59 2.31 11.29
CA GLY A 241 -8.70 1.62 12.58
C GLY A 241 -7.77 2.20 13.66
N GLY A 242 -6.54 2.57 13.26
CA GLY A 242 -5.54 3.16 14.16
C GLY A 242 -5.69 4.67 14.41
N SER A 243 -6.51 5.35 13.60
CA SER A 243 -6.73 6.80 13.76
C SER A 243 -7.47 7.12 15.07
N ALA A 244 -6.96 8.13 15.78
CA ALA A 244 -7.67 8.75 16.88
C ALA A 244 -8.91 9.47 16.34
N ILE A 245 -10.05 9.25 16.98
CA ILE A 245 -11.29 9.98 16.72
C ILE A 245 -11.43 10.93 17.90
N PHE A 246 -11.40 12.23 17.62
CA PHE A 246 -11.64 13.30 18.58
C PHE A 246 -12.99 13.94 18.28
#